data_AF-A0A6N4A1Y6-F1
#
_entry.id   AF-A0A6N4A1Y6-F1
#
_cell.length_a   1.000
_cell.length_b   1.000
_cell.length_c   1.000
_cell.angle_alpha   90.00
_cell.angle_beta   90.00
_cell.angle_gamma   90.00
#
_symmetry.space_group_name_H-M   'P 1'
#
loop_
_entity.id
_entity.type
_entity.pdbx_description
1 polymer ?
#
loop_
_entity_poly.entity_id
_entity_poly.type
_entity_poly.pdbx_seq_one_letter_code
_entity_poly.pdbx_strand_id
1 'polypeptide(L)'
;MSEEIENQKVIMSLIIAGGNAKGAAFLAIKAAKEKDFKEAELKLTEADRFLAQAHNAQTAMLTKEANGEHAQMSLLMVHAQDHVMTAITFRDLAGEIVELYKRIEDK
;
A
#
# COMPACT_ATOMS: atom_id res chain seq x y z
N MET A 1 -3.97 28.89 -0.76
CA MET A 1 -4.21 27.69 -1.59
C MET A 1 -5.67 27.30 -1.42
N SER A 2 -6.38 26.93 -2.48
CA SER A 2 -7.77 26.46 -2.36
C SER A 2 -7.81 25.07 -1.71
N GLU A 3 -8.88 24.82 -0.94
CA GLU A 3 -9.15 23.56 -0.25
C GLU A 3 -9.19 22.35 -1.22
N GLU A 4 -9.66 22.59 -2.44
CA GLU A 4 -9.72 21.61 -3.52
C GLU A 4 -8.33 21.11 -3.96
N ILE A 5 -7.33 22.00 -4.03
CA ILE A 5 -5.96 21.62 -4.39
C ILE A 5 -5.33 20.76 -3.27
N GLU A 6 -5.63 21.05 -2.01
CA GLU A 6 -5.12 20.27 -0.89
C GLU A 6 -5.70 18.85 -0.90
N ASN A 7 -7.00 18.71 -1.15
CA ASN A 7 -7.65 17.41 -1.25
C ASN A 7 -7.09 16.58 -2.42
N GLN A 8 -6.84 17.20 -3.58
CA GLN A 8 -6.20 16.53 -4.72
C GLN A 8 -4.78 16.02 -4.40
N LYS A 9 -4.00 16.76 -3.61
CA LYS A 9 -2.66 16.32 -3.18
C LYS A 9 -2.72 15.09 -2.29
N VAL A 10 -3.68 15.03 -1.36
CA VAL A 10 -3.89 13.86 -0.50
C VAL A 10 -4.24 12.65 -1.36
N ILE A 11 -5.20 12.79 -2.27
CA ILE A 11 -5.61 11.74 -3.21
C ILE A 11 -4.42 11.23 -4.02
N MET A 12 -3.63 12.11 -4.62
CA MET A 12 -2.47 11.70 -5.42
C MET A 12 -1.40 11.01 -4.56
N SER A 13 -1.19 11.48 -3.33
CA SER A 13 -0.25 10.86 -2.40
C SER A 13 -0.66 9.43 -2.05
N LEU A 14 -1.97 9.18 -1.83
CA LEU A 14 -2.51 7.85 -1.59
C LEU A 14 -2.33 6.91 -2.78
N ILE A 15 -2.61 7.40 -4.00
CA ILE A 15 -2.44 6.62 -5.24
C ILE A 15 -0.97 6.23 -5.43
N ILE A 16 -0.05 7.18 -5.26
CA ILE A 16 1.39 6.94 -5.41
C ILE A 16 1.87 5.94 -4.36
N ALA A 17 1.49 6.13 -3.10
CA ALA A 17 1.88 5.24 -2.00
C ALA A 17 1.33 3.82 -2.19
N GLY A 18 0.05 3.68 -2.55
CA GLY A 18 -0.56 2.36 -2.84
C GLY A 18 0.09 1.68 -4.05
N GLY A 19 0.34 2.41 -5.13
CA GLY A 19 1.05 1.91 -6.31
C GLY A 19 2.47 1.44 -5.98
N ASN A 20 3.23 2.24 -5.23
CA ASN A 20 4.60 1.90 -4.82
C ASN A 20 4.63 0.69 -3.88
N ALA A 21 3.71 0.61 -2.91
CA ALA A 21 3.58 -0.53 -2.02
C ALA A 21 3.33 -1.82 -2.80
N LYS A 22 2.36 -1.81 -3.71
CA LYS A 22 2.04 -2.96 -4.56
C LYS A 22 3.22 -3.35 -5.47
N GLY A 23 3.91 -2.36 -6.03
CA GLY A 23 5.12 -2.58 -6.84
C GLY A 23 6.25 -3.25 -6.04
N ALA A 24 6.53 -2.75 -4.84
CA ALA A 24 7.53 -3.34 -3.95
C ALA A 24 7.16 -4.77 -3.54
N ALA A 25 5.91 -5.03 -3.17
CA ALA A 25 5.43 -6.39 -2.87
C ALA A 25 5.56 -7.35 -4.07
N PHE A 26 5.34 -6.86 -5.30
CA PHE A 26 5.55 -7.69 -6.50
C PHE A 26 7.03 -8.02 -6.70
N LEU A 27 7.93 -7.05 -6.49
CA LEU A 27 9.36 -7.27 -6.53
C LEU A 27 9.83 -8.24 -5.44
N ALA A 28 9.21 -8.23 -4.26
CA ALA A 28 9.50 -9.20 -3.21
C ALA A 28 9.22 -10.65 -3.64
N ILE A 29 8.06 -10.89 -4.25
CA ILE A 29 7.70 -12.20 -4.81
C ILE A 29 8.70 -12.61 -5.89
N LYS A 30 9.10 -11.67 -6.76
CA LYS A 30 10.08 -11.94 -7.83
C LYS A 30 11.44 -12.33 -7.25
N ALA A 31 11.94 -11.61 -6.25
CA ALA A 31 13.21 -11.92 -5.59
C ALA A 31 13.16 -13.31 -4.91
N ALA A 32 12.06 -13.64 -4.23
CA ALA A 32 11.88 -14.96 -3.61
C ALA A 32 11.85 -16.10 -4.64
N LYS A 33 11.25 -15.89 -5.82
CA LYS A 33 11.30 -16.85 -6.94
C LYS A 33 12.72 -17.11 -7.44
N GLU A 34 13.58 -16.11 -7.37
CA GLU A 34 15.00 -16.18 -7.73
C GLU A 34 15.89 -16.65 -6.56
N LYS A 35 15.26 -17.04 -5.43
CA LYS A 35 15.91 -17.45 -4.17
C LYS A 35 16.71 -16.35 -3.47
N ASP A 36 16.52 -15.09 -3.87
CA ASP A 36 17.07 -13.94 -3.15
C ASP A 36 16.11 -13.50 -2.04
N PHE A 37 16.11 -14.26 -0.95
CA PHE A 37 15.24 -14.01 0.19
C PHE A 37 15.58 -12.74 0.96
N LYS A 38 16.83 -12.27 0.87
CA LYS A 38 17.27 -11.03 1.50
C LYS A 38 16.67 -9.83 0.79
N GLU A 39 16.72 -9.81 -0.55
CA GLU A 39 16.06 -8.77 -1.33
C GLU A 39 14.53 -8.86 -1.18
N ALA A 40 13.97 -10.07 -1.09
CA ALA A 40 12.54 -10.24 -0.84
C ALA A 40 12.09 -9.57 0.47
N GLU A 41 12.80 -9.78 1.57
CA GLU A 41 12.51 -9.14 2.86
C GLU A 41 12.69 -7.62 2.82
N LEU A 42 13.73 -7.13 2.14
CA LEU A 42 13.93 -5.69 1.92
C LEU A 42 12.75 -5.08 1.17
N LYS A 43 12.25 -5.74 0.13
CA LYS A 43 11.10 -5.29 -0.66
C LYS A 43 9.77 -5.35 0.11
N LEU A 44 9.56 -6.36 0.95
CA LEU A 44 8.40 -6.39 1.85
C LEU A 44 8.44 -5.22 2.85
N THR A 45 9.61 -4.95 3.44
CA THR A 45 9.81 -3.82 4.36
C THR A 45 9.58 -2.47 3.66
N GLU A 46 10.03 -2.36 2.40
CA GLU A 46 9.78 -1.18 1.56
C GLU A 46 8.28 -0.99 1.29
N ALA A 47 7.55 -2.08 0.99
CA ALA A 47 6.10 -2.05 0.83
C ALA A 47 5.39 -1.59 2.12
N ASP A 48 5.81 -2.11 3.27
CA ASP A 48 5.25 -1.75 4.59
C ASP A 48 5.41 -0.26 4.88
N ARG A 49 6.56 0.32 4.52
CA ARG A 49 6.79 1.76 4.69
C ARG A 49 5.83 2.61 3.85
N PHE A 50 5.60 2.22 2.59
CA PHE A 50 4.66 2.92 1.72
C PHE A 50 3.21 2.77 2.20
N LEU A 51 2.83 1.56 2.65
CA LEU A 51 1.50 1.31 3.22
C LEU A 51 1.26 2.10 4.49
N ALA A 52 2.23 2.18 5.40
CA ALA A 52 2.08 2.94 6.64
C ALA A 52 1.76 4.43 6.35
N GLN A 53 2.40 5.02 5.35
CA GLN A 53 2.13 6.40 4.93
C GLN A 53 0.70 6.57 4.38
N ALA A 54 0.29 5.68 3.47
CA ALA A 54 -1.05 5.70 2.91
C ALA A 54 -2.14 5.44 3.97
N HIS A 55 -1.93 4.44 4.83
CA HIS A 55 -2.88 4.01 5.85
C HIS A 55 -3.10 5.10 6.90
N ASN A 56 -2.05 5.83 7.30
CA ASN A 56 -2.18 6.96 8.22
C ASN A 56 -3.06 8.07 7.65
N ALA A 57 -2.88 8.41 6.36
CA ALA A 57 -3.72 9.38 5.68
C ALA A 57 -5.17 8.89 5.54
N GLN A 58 -5.38 7.61 5.20
CA GLN A 58 -6.71 7.01 5.16
C GLN A 58 -7.40 7.02 6.53
N THR A 59 -6.68 6.67 7.59
CA THR A 59 -7.20 6.69 8.97
C THR A 59 -7.60 8.10 9.40
N ALA A 60 -6.79 9.12 9.04
CA ALA A 60 -7.13 10.51 9.32
C ALA A 60 -8.42 10.94 8.61
N MET A 61 -8.65 10.53 7.36
CA MET A 61 -9.89 10.81 6.64
C MET A 61 -11.09 10.13 7.30
N LEU A 62 -10.98 8.84 7.69
CA LEU A 62 -12.05 8.13 8.39
C LEU A 62 -12.37 8.74 9.75
N THR A 63 -11.35 9.24 10.46
CA THR A 63 -11.53 9.91 11.76
C THR A 63 -12.31 11.21 11.62
N LYS A 64 -12.00 12.01 10.58
CA LYS A 64 -12.74 13.24 10.27
C LYS A 64 -14.20 12.94 9.92
N GLU A 65 -14.43 11.94 9.07
CA GLU A 65 -15.77 11.48 8.71
C GLU A 65 -16.59 11.08 9.95
N ALA A 66 -15.98 10.32 10.87
CA ALA A 66 -16.62 9.89 12.11
C ALA A 66 -16.94 11.06 13.07
N ASN A 67 -16.19 12.16 13.00
CA ASN A 67 -16.44 13.39 13.75
C ASN A 67 -17.50 14.31 13.08
N GLY A 68 -18.11 13.88 11.98
CA GLY A 68 -19.12 14.64 11.24
C GLY A 68 -18.55 15.58 10.17
N GLU A 69 -17.24 15.55 9.93
CA GLU A 69 -16.61 16.24 8.81
C GLU A 69 -16.69 15.36 7.55
N HIS A 70 -17.83 15.42 6.87
CA HIS A 70 -18.06 14.62 5.66
C HIS A 70 -17.10 15.02 4.54
N ALA A 71 -16.25 14.09 4.10
CA ALA A 71 -15.37 14.31 2.97
C ALA A 71 -16.15 14.27 1.65
N GLN A 72 -15.82 15.16 0.71
CA GLN A 72 -16.43 15.13 -0.61
C GLN A 72 -15.96 13.88 -1.37
N MET A 73 -16.87 12.93 -1.56
CA MET A 73 -16.59 11.71 -2.30
C MET A 73 -16.50 12.00 -3.80
N SER A 74 -15.32 11.77 -4.38
CA SER A 74 -15.08 11.87 -5.83
C SER A 74 -14.59 10.53 -6.37
N LEU A 75 -14.70 10.32 -7.69
CA LEU A 75 -14.18 9.11 -8.34
C LEU A 75 -12.69 8.90 -8.05
N LEU A 76 -11.90 9.99 -8.00
CA LEU A 76 -10.48 9.93 -7.68
C LEU A 76 -10.23 9.55 -6.21
N MET A 77 -11.07 10.00 -5.27
CA MET A 77 -10.98 9.59 -3.86
C MET A 77 -11.26 8.09 -3.71
N VAL A 78 -12.31 7.58 -4.35
CA VAL A 78 -12.63 6.14 -4.36
C VAL A 78 -11.46 5.37 -4.96
N HIS A 79 -10.94 5.80 -6.11
CA HIS A 79 -9.80 5.17 -6.76
C HIS A 79 -8.53 5.16 -5.87
N ALA A 80 -8.28 6.25 -5.14
CA ALA A 80 -7.18 6.31 -4.19
C ALA A 80 -7.34 5.28 -3.06
N GLN A 81 -8.54 5.14 -2.49
CA GLN A 81 -8.80 4.12 -1.48
C GLN A 81 -8.68 2.70 -2.04
N ASP A 82 -9.12 2.45 -3.27
CA ASP A 82 -8.94 1.17 -3.96
C ASP A 82 -7.46 0.79 -4.09
N HIS A 83 -6.60 1.74 -4.46
CA HIS A 83 -5.14 1.50 -4.52
C HIS A 83 -4.57 1.11 -3.16
N VAL A 84 -4.97 1.80 -2.09
CA VAL A 84 -4.46 1.50 -0.75
C VAL A 84 -4.94 0.13 -0.28
N MET A 85 -6.23 -0.14 -0.34
CA MET A 85 -6.80 -1.41 0.15
C MET A 85 -6.29 -2.61 -0.66
N THR A 86 -6.17 -2.48 -1.98
CA THR A 86 -5.62 -3.57 -2.80
C THR A 86 -4.12 -3.76 -2.57
N ALA A 87 -3.36 -2.70 -2.28
CA ALA A 87 -1.95 -2.80 -1.93
C ALA A 87 -1.74 -3.50 -0.59
N ILE A 88 -2.58 -3.25 0.42
CA ILE A 88 -2.56 -3.96 1.71
C ILE A 88 -2.72 -5.46 1.50
N THR A 89 -3.83 -5.87 0.88
CA THR A 89 -4.12 -7.28 0.62
C THR A 89 -3.02 -7.94 -0.22
N PHE A 90 -2.49 -7.22 -1.21
CA PHE A 90 -1.42 -7.75 -2.06
C PHE A 90 -0.11 -7.93 -1.30
N ARG A 91 0.24 -7.01 -0.41
CA ARG A 91 1.42 -7.12 0.47
C ARG A 91 1.29 -8.34 1.39
N ASP A 92 0.13 -8.53 2.00
CA ASP A 92 -0.09 -9.66 2.92
C ASP A 92 0.08 -10.99 2.20
N LEU A 93 -0.55 -11.11 1.02
CA LEU A 93 -0.37 -12.28 0.17
C LEU A 93 1.08 -12.45 -0.31
N ALA A 94 1.79 -11.36 -0.62
CA ALA A 94 3.19 -11.41 -1.00
C ALA A 94 4.07 -11.99 0.12
N GLY A 95 3.80 -11.62 1.38
CA GLY A 95 4.47 -12.21 2.54
C GLY A 95 4.30 -13.73 2.61
N GLU A 96 3.06 -14.22 2.49
CA GLU A 96 2.76 -15.65 2.48
C GLU A 96 3.45 -16.39 1.32
N ILE A 97 3.51 -15.77 0.14
CA ILE A 97 4.19 -16.35 -1.03
C ILE A 97 5.71 -16.41 -0.82
N VAL A 98 6.32 -15.37 -0.25
CA VAL A 98 7.76 -15.34 0.05
C VAL A 98 8.09 -16.45 1.07
N GLU A 99 7.28 -16.59 2.11
CA GLU A 99 7.42 -17.65 3.11
C GLU A 99 7.25 -19.06 2.50
N LEU A 100 6.30 -19.23 1.57
CA LEU A 100 6.13 -20.47 0.82
C LEU A 100 7.42 -20.85 0.06
N TYR A 101 8.04 -19.90 -0.65
CA TYR A 101 9.28 -20.15 -1.39
C TYR A 101 10.44 -20.53 -0.47
N LYS A 102 10.57 -19.91 0.71
CA LYS A 102 11.57 -20.30 1.71
C LYS A 102 11.41 -21.76 2.13
N ARG A 103 10.20 -22.18 2.48
CA ARG A 103 9.90 -23.56 2.89
C ARG A 103 10.10 -24.60 1.80
N ILE A 104 9.99 -24.21 0.53
CA ILE A 104 10.27 -25.10 -0.61
C ILE A 104 11.78 -25.27 -0.79
N GLU A 105 12.57 -24.22 -0.58
CA GLU A 105 14.04 -24.28 -0.68
C GLU A 105 14.69 -25.05 0.47
N ASP A 106 14.11 -24.99 1.67
CA ASP A 106 14.58 -25.70 2.86
C ASP A 106 14.36 -27.24 2.78
N LYS A 107 13.79 -27.76 1.69
CA LYS A 107 13.56 -29.19 1.43
C LYS A 107 14.52 -29.76 0.41
#